data_AF-A0A8S2X3Y1-F1
#
_entry.id   AF-A0A8S2X3Y1-F1
#
_cell.length_a   1.000
_cell.length_b   1.000
_cell.length_c   1.000
_cell.angle_alpha   90.00
_cell.angle_beta   90.00
_cell.angle_gamma   90.00
#
_symmetry.space_group_name_H-M   'P 1'
#
loop_
_entity.id
_entity.type
_entity.pdbx_description
1 polymer ?
#
loop_
_entity_poly.entity_id
_entity_poly.type
_entity_poly.pdbx_seq_one_letter_code
_entity_poly.pdbx_strand_id
1 'polypeptide(L)' 'ENVENEKKLTGKLYLVDLAGSEKVSKTGAEGQVLDEAKNINKSLSALGNVISALADGTV' A
#
# COMPACT_ATOMS: atom_id res chain seq x y z
N GLU A 1 -5.12 -32.59 -0.77
CA GLU A 1 -6.47 -32.00 -0.93
C GLU A 1 -7.30 -32.42 0.27
N ASN A 2 -8.09 -31.51 0.86
CA ASN A 2 -9.01 -31.88 1.94
C ASN A 2 -10.18 -32.65 1.31
N VAL A 3 -10.25 -33.97 1.54
CA VAL A 3 -11.18 -34.88 0.83
C VAL A 3 -12.58 -34.95 1.49
N GLU A 4 -12.81 -34.20 2.57
CA GLU A 4 -14.06 -34.32 3.34
C GLU A 4 -15.22 -33.44 2.86
N ASN A 5 -14.99 -32.49 1.93
CA ASN A 5 -16.05 -31.72 1.28
C ASN A 5 -15.55 -31.24 -0.08
N GLU A 6 -16.27 -31.47 -1.18
CA GLU A 6 -15.94 -31.02 -2.55
C GLU A 6 -15.87 -29.48 -2.73
N LYS A 7 -15.72 -28.72 -1.65
CA LYS A 7 -15.56 -27.27 -1.67
C LYS A 7 -14.11 -26.90 -1.99
N LYS A 8 -13.91 -26.38 -3.20
CA LYS A 8 -12.66 -25.69 -3.55
C LYS A 8 -12.59 -24.36 -2.80
N LEU A 9 -11.61 -24.24 -1.91
CA LEU A 9 -11.27 -22.98 -1.25
C LEU A 9 -10.08 -22.34 -1.95
N THR A 10 -10.12 -21.02 -2.13
CA THR A 10 -9.00 -20.25 -2.70
C THR A 10 -8.78 -19.02 -1.82
N GLY A 11 -7.57 -18.89 -1.28
CA GLY A 11 -7.13 -17.72 -0.55
C GLY A 11 -5.97 -17.05 -1.27
N LYS A 12 -5.86 -15.73 -1.16
CA LYS A 12 -4.68 -14.97 -1.60
C LYS A 12 -4.13 -14.22 -0.40
N LEU A 13 -2.88 -14.49 -0.07
CA LEU A 13 -2.13 -13.78 0.96
C LEU A 13 -1.13 -12.85 0.27
N TYR A 14 -1.15 -11.57 0.64
CA TYR A 14 -0.17 -10.59 0.20
C TYR A 14 0.66 -10.17 1.41
N LEU A 15 1.96 -10.40 1.36
CA LEU A 15 2.94 -9.88 2.30
C LEU A 15 3.62 -8.70 1.62
N VAL A 16 3.42 -7.50 2.15
CA VAL A 16 3.86 -6.26 1.52
C VAL A 16 4.80 -5.54 2.48
N ASP A 17 6.01 -5.22 2.01
CA ASP A 17 6.95 -4.33 2.67
C ASP A 17 6.89 -2.96 1.99
N LEU A 18 6.64 -1.91 2.77
CA LEU A 18 6.41 -0.56 2.25
C LEU A 18 7.64 0.31 2.50
N ALA A 19 7.94 1.17 1.52
CA ALA A 19 8.96 2.20 1.67
C ALA A 19 8.59 3.23 2.74
N GLY A 20 9.58 4.03 3.14
CA GLY A 20 9.41 5.08 4.13
C GLY A 20 8.42 6.18 3.71
N SER A 21 7.73 6.75 4.70
CA SER A 21 6.74 7.82 4.53
C SER A 21 7.26 9.20 4.97
N GLU A 22 8.59 9.35 5.03
CA GLU A 22 9.23 10.59 5.45
C GLU A 22 8.87 11.77 4.56
N LYS A 23 8.79 12.93 5.20
CA LYS A 23 8.46 14.17 4.53
C LYS A 23 9.67 14.64 3.71
N VAL A 24 9.52 14.62 2.39
CA VAL A 24 10.54 15.07 1.42
C VAL A 24 11.11 16.47 1.75
N SER A 25 10.27 17.37 2.28
CA SER A 25 10.72 18.72 2.65
C SER A 25 11.76 18.75 3.78
N LYS A 26 11.95 17.64 4.51
CA LYS A 26 12.93 17.51 5.60
C LYS A 26 14.19 16.75 5.18
N THR A 27 14.21 16.15 3.99
CA THR A 27 15.31 15.30 3.55
C THR A 27 16.36 16.05 2.74
N GLY A 28 16.05 17.25 2.24
CA GLY A 28 16.94 17.98 1.34
C GLY A 28 17.13 17.26 -0.01
N ALA A 29 16.21 16.35 -0.37
CA ALA A 29 16.27 15.63 -1.63
C ALA A 29 16.05 16.58 -2.83
N GLU A 30 16.88 16.44 -3.85
CA GLU A 30 16.85 17.24 -5.07
C GLU A 30 16.89 16.35 -6.33
N GLY A 31 16.55 16.93 -7.48
CA GLY A 31 16.61 16.26 -8.77
C GLY A 31 15.85 14.93 -8.80
N GLN A 32 16.53 13.87 -9.25
CA GLN A 32 15.92 12.54 -9.38
C GLN A 32 15.48 11.94 -8.05
N VAL A 33 16.22 12.19 -6.96
CA VAL A 33 15.88 11.67 -5.61
C VAL A 33 14.60 12.34 -5.10
N LEU A 34 14.43 13.63 -5.38
CA LEU A 34 13.19 14.35 -5.09
C LEU A 34 11.99 13.73 -5.82
N ASP A 35 12.17 13.39 -7.10
CA ASP A 35 11.09 12.80 -7.91
C ASP A 35 10.76 11.37 -7.49
N GLU A 36 11.74 10.57 -7.09
CA GLU A 36 11.53 9.28 -6.46
C GLU A 36 10.75 9.41 -5.14
N ALA A 37 11.19 10.29 -4.25
CA ALA A 37 10.55 10.50 -2.95
C ALA A 37 9.10 11.03 -3.08
N LYS A 38 8.81 11.83 -4.12
CA LYS A 38 7.43 12.23 -4.45
C LYS A 38 6.57 11.03 -4.86
N ASN A 39 7.10 10.13 -5.69
CA ASN A 39 6.36 8.97 -6.16
C ASN A 39 6.10 7.97 -5.02
N ILE A 40 7.07 7.74 -4.14
CA ILE A 40 6.89 6.94 -2.92
C ILE A 40 5.75 7.53 -2.07
N ASN A 41 5.81 8.83 -1.77
CA ASN A 41 4.78 9.46 -0.95
C ASN A 41 3.41 9.47 -1.63
N LYS A 42 3.36 9.59 -2.96
CA LYS A 42 2.12 9.53 -3.72
C LYS A 42 1.46 8.16 -3.62
N SER A 43 2.20 7.07 -3.77
CA SER A 43 1.65 5.71 -3.69
C SER A 43 1.20 5.36 -2.27
N LEU A 44 1.98 5.73 -1.25
CA LEU A 44 1.62 5.53 0.17
C LEU A 44 0.37 6.34 0.56
N SER A 45 0.26 7.59 0.10
CA SER A 45 -0.93 8.42 0.34
C SER A 45 -2.18 7.84 -0.33
N ALA A 46 -2.04 7.33 -1.56
CA ALA A 46 -3.14 6.67 -2.26
C ALA A 46 -3.62 5.42 -1.52
N LEU A 47 -2.70 4.59 -1.02
CA LEU A 47 -3.02 3.43 -0.19
C LEU A 47 -3.76 3.84 1.09
N GLY A 48 -3.27 4.85 1.80
CA GLY A 48 -3.92 5.38 3.01
C GLY A 48 -5.34 5.88 2.75
N ASN A 49 -5.55 6.62 1.64
CA ASN A 49 -6.86 7.11 1.25
C ASN A 49 -7.85 5.97 0.97
N VAL A 50 -7.40 4.90 0.27
CA VAL A 50 -8.24 3.74 -0.01
C VAL A 50 -8.62 3.01 1.29
N ILE A 51 -7.67 2.80 2.19
CA ILE A 51 -7.93 2.15 3.48
C ILE A 51 -8.91 2.99 4.32
N SER A 52 -8.72 4.31 4.39
CA SER A 52 -9.63 5.20 5.11
C SER A 52 -11.04 5.13 4.54
N ALA A 53 -11.20 5.25 3.22
CA ALA A 53 -12.50 5.19 2.57
C ALA A 53 -13.24 3.86 2.84
N LEU A 54 -12.51 2.74 2.84
CA LEU A 54 -13.05 1.42 3.18
C LEU A 54 -13.44 1.33 4.67
N ALA A 55 -12.67 1.93 5.57
CA ALA A 55 -12.94 1.92 7.01
C ALA A 55 -14.14 2.81 7.39
N ASP A 56 -14.27 3.96 6.73
CA ASP A 56 -15.35 4.93 6.96
C ASP A 56 -16.69 4.45 6.35
N GLY A 57 -16.70 3.33 5.62
CA GLY A 57 -17.91 2.71 5.07
C GLY A 57 -18.61 3.56 4.00
N THR A 58 -17.91 4.56 3.45
CA THR A 58 -18.44 5.45 2.41
C THR A 58 -18.13 4.83 1.05
N VAL A 59 -18.93 3.85 0.66
CA VAL A 59 -18.99 3.29 -0.69
C VAL A 59 -20.43 3.22 -1.15
#